data_AF-A0A963N0C5-F1
#
_entry.id   AF-A0A963N0C5-F1
#
_cell.length_a   1.000
_cell.length_b   1.000
_cell.length_c   1.000
_cell.angle_alpha   90.00
_cell.angle_beta   90.00
_cell.angle_gamma   90.00
#
_symmetry.space_group_name_H-M   'P 1'
#
loop_
_entity.id
_entity.type
_entity.pdbx_description
1 polymer ?
#
loop_
_entity_poly.entity_id
_entity_poly.type
_entity_poly.pdbx_seq_one_letter_code
_entity_poly.pdbx_strand_id
1 'polypeptide(L)'
;YNADKLATAPRSWADFWDTKTFPGKRGLRKGAKFTLEFALLADGVAPADVYSVLGTKAGVERAFKKLDQIKGDIQWWEAGAQPPQLLASGDVVMSAAYNGRISAAQKEGKNLRVVWNGSIYDVDSWAIPKGTPKRDEAYRFVKFASEPQNQRVYSGEIPYGPTHVKAVAGMDPKIVSDLPTAPDNLKGALASNTEFWVEHGEELEQRFNAWAAR
;
A
#
# COMPACT_ATOMS: atom_id res chain seq x y z
N TYR A 1 10.75 -1.08 -5.63
CA TYR A 1 11.83 -0.47 -6.43
C TYR A 1 12.28 -1.46 -7.49
N ASN A 2 13.03 -1.01 -8.50
CA ASN A 2 13.65 -1.90 -9.48
C ASN A 2 15.10 -2.21 -9.06
N ALA A 3 15.40 -3.47 -8.75
CA ALA A 3 16.71 -3.87 -8.25
C ALA A 3 17.80 -3.85 -9.33
N ASP A 4 17.44 -3.81 -10.61
CA ASP A 4 18.41 -3.64 -11.70
C ASP A 4 18.88 -2.18 -11.85
N LYS A 5 18.16 -1.24 -11.23
CA LYS A 5 18.38 0.21 -11.42
C LYS A 5 19.01 0.90 -10.22
N LEU A 6 18.99 0.27 -9.04
CA LEU A 6 19.54 0.84 -7.81
C LEU A 6 20.77 0.05 -7.36
N ALA A 7 21.88 0.75 -7.12
CA ALA A 7 23.11 0.15 -6.61
C ALA A 7 22.97 -0.34 -5.15
N THR A 8 22.11 0.31 -4.37
CA THR A 8 21.80 -0.06 -2.98
C THR A 8 20.30 -0.26 -2.84
N ALA A 9 19.89 -1.24 -2.04
CA ALA A 9 18.48 -1.48 -1.75
C ALA A 9 17.96 -0.49 -0.69
N PRO A 10 16.85 0.23 -0.94
CA PRO A 10 16.17 1.01 0.10
C PRO A 10 15.53 0.09 1.14
N ARG A 11 15.34 0.59 2.36
CA ARG A 11 14.85 -0.18 3.52
C ARG A 11 13.70 0.50 4.26
N SER A 12 13.38 1.75 3.93
CA SER A 12 12.42 2.56 4.66
C SER A 12 11.78 3.65 3.81
N TRP A 13 10.74 4.29 4.35
CA TRP A 13 10.19 5.52 3.78
C TRP A 13 11.17 6.70 3.87
N ALA A 14 12.08 6.71 4.84
CA ALA A 14 13.15 7.71 4.88
C ALA A 14 14.06 7.59 3.64
N ASP A 15 14.43 6.37 3.24
CA ASP A 15 15.21 6.13 2.02
C ASP A 15 14.43 6.53 0.75
N PHE A 16 13.11 6.33 0.74
CA PHE A 16 12.25 6.79 -0.36
C PHE A 16 12.34 8.31 -0.54
N TRP A 17 12.46 9.07 0.56
CA TRP A 17 12.63 10.53 0.55
C TRP A 17 14.08 11.00 0.33
N ASP A 18 15.08 10.13 0.48
CA ASP A 18 16.49 10.49 0.28
C ASP A 18 16.86 10.52 -1.21
N THR A 19 16.62 11.67 -1.85
CA THR A 19 16.93 11.90 -3.27
C THR A 19 18.42 12.02 -3.57
N LYS A 20 19.27 12.18 -2.54
CA LYS A 20 20.72 12.27 -2.70
C LYS A 20 21.34 10.88 -2.80
N THR A 21 20.97 9.98 -1.88
CA THR A 21 21.46 8.59 -1.91
C THR A 21 20.76 7.78 -3.00
N PHE A 22 19.48 8.05 -3.24
CA PHE A 22 18.68 7.39 -4.27
C PHE A 22 18.15 8.43 -5.28
N PRO A 23 18.97 8.88 -6.25
CA PRO A 23 18.54 9.85 -7.24
C PRO A 23 17.48 9.28 -8.19
N GLY A 24 16.46 10.08 -8.55
CA GLY A 24 15.42 9.72 -9.52
C GLY A 24 13.99 10.04 -9.05
N LYS A 25 12.99 9.87 -9.91
CA LYS A 25 11.60 10.15 -9.54
C LYS A 25 10.99 9.09 -8.65
N ARG A 26 9.93 9.47 -7.92
CA ARG A 26 9.17 8.67 -6.96
C ARG A 26 7.75 8.45 -7.45
N GLY A 27 7.25 7.23 -7.41
CA GLY A 27 5.85 6.93 -7.68
C GLY A 27 4.99 6.95 -6.42
N LEU A 28 3.96 7.79 -6.37
CA LEU A 28 2.97 7.81 -5.29
C LEU A 28 1.55 7.84 -5.86
N ARG A 29 0.59 7.31 -5.10
CA ARG A 29 -0.83 7.37 -5.47
C ARG A 29 -1.27 8.82 -5.44
N LYS A 30 -2.01 9.25 -6.45
CA LYS A 30 -2.64 10.57 -6.45
C LYS A 30 -3.85 10.57 -5.49
N GLY A 31 -3.60 10.95 -4.25
CA GLY A 31 -4.62 11.10 -3.22
C GLY A 31 -3.97 11.26 -1.85
N ALA A 32 -4.73 11.81 -0.91
CA ALA A 32 -4.32 11.98 0.49
C ALA A 32 -4.13 10.62 1.18
N LYS A 33 -5.10 9.70 1.00
CA LYS A 33 -5.01 8.36 1.60
C LYS A 33 -3.79 7.59 1.07
N PHE A 34 -3.05 7.00 2.00
CA PHE A 34 -1.73 6.40 1.89
C PHE A 34 -0.59 7.40 1.80
N THR A 35 -0.72 8.46 0.99
CA THR A 35 0.37 9.41 0.75
C THR A 35 0.73 10.23 2.00
N LEU A 36 -0.26 10.69 2.75
CA LEU A 36 -0.01 11.46 3.98
C LEU A 36 0.58 10.56 5.08
N GLU A 37 0.11 9.32 5.21
CA GLU A 37 0.69 8.36 6.15
C GLU A 37 2.15 8.03 5.81
N PHE A 38 2.46 7.76 4.53
CA PHE A 38 3.84 7.50 4.10
C PHE A 38 4.76 8.70 4.35
N ALA A 39 4.25 9.92 4.16
CA ALA A 39 5.00 11.12 4.49
C ALA A 39 5.34 11.18 6.00
N LEU A 40 4.37 10.91 6.88
CA LEU A 40 4.63 10.88 8.33
C LEU A 40 5.60 9.75 8.73
N LEU A 41 5.48 8.58 8.12
CA LEU A 41 6.43 7.47 8.33
C LEU A 41 7.85 7.83 7.85
N ALA A 42 7.97 8.51 6.70
CA ALA A 42 9.24 9.04 6.20
C ALA A 42 9.84 10.12 7.13
N ASP A 43 8.99 10.80 7.89
CA ASP A 43 9.37 11.81 8.89
C ASP A 43 9.60 11.22 10.29
N GLY A 44 9.64 9.89 10.41
CA GLY A 44 9.98 9.19 11.65
C GLY A 44 8.85 9.06 12.66
N VAL A 45 7.60 9.36 12.29
CA VAL A 45 6.44 9.04 13.12
C VAL A 45 6.31 7.52 13.21
N ALA A 46 6.18 6.98 14.42
CA ALA A 46 5.98 5.55 14.61
C ALA A 46 4.61 5.12 14.02
N PRO A 47 4.49 3.92 13.42
CA PRO A 47 3.23 3.46 12.84
C PRO A 47 2.01 3.63 13.76
N ALA A 48 2.16 3.29 15.05
CA ALA A 48 1.09 3.38 16.04
C ALA A 48 0.57 4.83 16.25
N ASP A 49 1.38 5.85 15.98
CA ASP A 49 1.05 7.25 16.24
C ASP A 49 0.55 8.00 14.99
N VAL A 50 0.62 7.38 13.80
CA VAL A 50 0.37 8.06 12.52
C VAL A 50 -1.00 8.73 12.50
N TYR A 51 -2.06 8.03 12.87
CA TYR A 51 -3.42 8.59 12.84
C TYR A 51 -3.67 9.61 13.97
N SER A 52 -3.07 9.43 15.14
CA SER A 52 -3.14 10.44 16.21
C SER A 52 -2.46 11.74 15.80
N VAL A 53 -1.33 11.66 15.11
CA VAL A 53 -0.64 12.83 14.53
C VAL A 53 -1.50 13.44 13.43
N LEU A 54 -1.97 12.63 12.47
CA LEU A 54 -2.72 13.09 11.31
C LEU A 54 -4.10 13.69 11.68
N GLY A 55 -4.67 13.32 12.82
CA GLY A 55 -5.88 13.95 13.39
C GLY A 55 -5.69 15.36 13.94
N THR A 56 -4.48 15.92 13.88
CA THR A 56 -4.21 17.29 14.32
C THR A 56 -3.84 18.18 13.13
N LYS A 57 -4.24 19.45 13.17
CA LYS A 57 -3.81 20.46 12.17
C LYS A 57 -2.29 20.47 12.01
N ALA A 58 -1.54 20.42 13.12
CA ALA A 58 -0.08 20.41 13.10
C ALA A 58 0.51 19.15 12.43
N GLY A 59 -0.09 17.98 12.64
CA GLY A 59 0.33 16.75 11.98
C GLY A 59 0.01 16.72 10.49
N VAL A 60 -1.13 17.28 10.08
CA VAL A 60 -1.43 17.48 8.65
C VAL A 60 -0.40 18.42 8.02
N GLU A 61 -0.09 19.58 8.63
CA GLU A 61 0.98 20.46 8.15
C GLU A 61 2.33 19.74 8.03
N ARG A 62 2.66 18.90 9.03
CA ARG A 62 3.88 18.10 9.04
C ARG A 62 3.95 17.15 7.85
N ALA A 63 2.87 16.44 7.54
CA ALA A 63 2.80 15.54 6.39
C ALA A 63 3.00 16.28 5.05
N PHE A 64 2.32 17.42 4.87
CA PHE A 64 2.47 18.23 3.65
C PHE A 64 3.87 18.84 3.50
N LYS A 65 4.46 19.37 4.58
CA LYS A 65 5.85 19.86 4.56
C LYS A 65 6.83 18.74 4.19
N LYS A 66 6.55 17.51 4.60
CA LYS A 66 7.37 16.37 4.20
C LYS A 66 7.20 16.06 2.72
N LEU A 67 5.99 16.08 2.19
CA LEU A 67 5.74 15.91 0.74
C LEU A 67 6.37 17.02 -0.09
N ASP A 68 6.40 18.27 0.39
CA ASP A 68 7.05 19.39 -0.30
C ASP A 68 8.52 19.10 -0.62
N GLN A 69 9.23 18.34 0.23
CA GLN A 69 10.65 18.02 0.05
C GLN A 69 10.94 17.23 -1.24
N ILE A 70 9.97 16.44 -1.72
CA ILE A 70 10.13 15.62 -2.92
C ILE A 70 9.10 15.93 -3.99
N LYS A 71 8.28 16.98 -3.83
CA LYS A 71 7.12 17.25 -4.69
C LYS A 71 7.47 17.29 -6.18
N GLY A 72 8.59 17.92 -6.53
CA GLY A 72 9.09 18.00 -7.90
C GLY A 72 9.55 16.66 -8.49
N ASP A 73 9.82 15.67 -7.65
CA ASP A 73 10.26 14.33 -8.03
C ASP A 73 9.11 13.31 -8.03
N ILE A 74 7.89 13.68 -7.64
CA ILE A 74 6.75 12.74 -7.61
C ILE A 74 6.14 12.59 -9.00
N GLN A 75 6.05 11.35 -9.46
CA GLN A 75 5.17 10.92 -10.54
C GLN A 75 3.93 10.27 -9.94
N TRP A 76 2.79 10.92 -10.14
CA TRP A 76 1.51 10.45 -9.62
C TRP A 76 0.94 9.31 -10.46
N TRP A 77 0.51 8.24 -9.79
CA TRP A 77 -0.27 7.18 -10.39
C TRP A 77 -1.71 7.20 -9.87
N GLU A 78 -2.65 6.86 -10.74
CA GLU A 78 -4.09 6.81 -10.49
C GLU A 78 -4.63 5.37 -10.63
N ALA A 79 -3.91 4.50 -11.35
CA ALA A 79 -4.26 3.10 -11.54
C ALA A 79 -3.15 2.17 -11.03
N GLY A 80 -3.54 1.09 -10.34
CA GLY A 80 -2.59 0.15 -9.73
C GLY A 80 -1.68 -0.60 -10.71
N ALA A 81 -1.96 -0.58 -12.02
CA ALA A 81 -1.08 -1.14 -13.04
C ALA A 81 0.10 -0.23 -13.40
N GLN A 82 0.05 1.07 -13.08
CA GLN A 82 1.08 2.04 -13.45
C GLN A 82 2.40 1.86 -12.68
N PRO A 83 2.42 1.64 -11.35
CA PRO A 83 3.68 1.50 -10.60
C PRO A 83 4.68 0.46 -11.16
N PRO A 84 4.30 -0.79 -11.48
CA PRO A 84 5.26 -1.74 -12.06
C PRO A 84 5.75 -1.31 -13.43
N GLN A 85 4.92 -0.64 -14.25
CA GLN A 85 5.32 -0.13 -15.57
C GLN A 85 6.36 0.98 -15.42
N LEU A 86 6.10 1.97 -14.55
CA LEU A 86 7.01 3.08 -14.27
C LEU A 86 8.36 2.61 -13.71
N LEU A 87 8.34 1.59 -12.84
CA LEU A 87 9.56 0.97 -12.31
C LEU A 87 10.33 0.19 -13.38
N ALA A 88 9.62 -0.49 -14.30
CA ALA A 88 10.23 -1.28 -15.36
C ALA A 88 10.85 -0.38 -16.45
N SER A 89 10.19 0.73 -16.82
CA SER A 89 10.72 1.72 -17.76
C SER A 89 11.87 2.53 -17.16
N GLY A 90 11.89 2.68 -15.83
CA GLY A 90 12.83 3.55 -15.13
C GLY A 90 12.35 5.00 -15.03
N ASP A 91 11.08 5.28 -15.36
CA ASP A 91 10.45 6.59 -15.16
C ASP A 91 10.47 6.99 -13.68
N VAL A 92 10.42 6.02 -12.77
CA VAL A 92 10.63 6.18 -11.34
C VAL A 92 11.61 5.14 -10.81
N VAL A 93 12.41 5.50 -9.80
CA VAL A 93 13.37 4.58 -9.15
C VAL A 93 12.73 3.81 -7.99
N MET A 94 11.73 4.40 -7.36
CA MET A 94 10.93 3.81 -6.30
C MET A 94 9.46 4.18 -6.48
N SER A 95 8.55 3.32 -6.02
CA SER A 95 7.12 3.62 -6.05
C SER A 95 6.42 2.92 -4.89
N ALA A 96 5.44 3.60 -4.28
CA ALA A 96 4.39 2.94 -3.53
C ALA A 96 3.52 2.15 -4.53
N ALA A 97 3.16 0.91 -4.20
CA ALA A 97 2.40 0.04 -5.09
C ALA A 97 1.60 -0.99 -4.31
N TYR A 98 0.53 -1.52 -4.91
CA TYR A 98 -0.14 -2.70 -4.38
C TYR A 98 0.74 -3.94 -4.60
N ASN A 99 0.99 -4.72 -3.55
CA ASN A 99 1.93 -5.84 -3.58
C ASN A 99 1.57 -6.90 -4.65
N GLY A 100 0.28 -7.18 -4.85
CA GLY A 100 -0.19 -8.10 -5.91
C GLY A 100 0.22 -7.67 -7.31
N ARG A 101 0.31 -6.36 -7.58
CA ARG A 101 0.77 -5.81 -8.87
C ARG A 101 2.28 -5.99 -9.07
N ILE A 102 3.05 -5.92 -7.99
CA ILE A 102 4.48 -6.20 -8.03
C ILE A 102 4.74 -7.69 -8.20
N SER A 103 3.98 -8.56 -7.52
CA SER A 103 4.08 -10.01 -7.69
C SER A 103 3.78 -10.45 -9.13
N ALA A 104 2.74 -9.88 -9.75
CA ALA A 104 2.45 -10.15 -11.16
C ALA A 104 3.64 -9.79 -12.07
N ALA A 105 4.23 -8.60 -11.87
CA ALA A 105 5.42 -8.19 -12.64
C ALA A 105 6.65 -9.09 -12.38
N GLN A 106 6.83 -9.59 -11.16
CA GLN A 106 7.88 -10.57 -10.84
C GLN A 106 7.66 -11.90 -11.58
N LYS A 107 6.41 -12.39 -11.68
CA LYS A 107 6.05 -13.57 -12.49
C LYS A 107 6.38 -13.37 -13.98
N GLU A 108 6.30 -12.13 -14.47
CA GLU A 108 6.72 -11.74 -15.83
C GLU A 108 8.23 -11.50 -15.98
N GLY A 109 9.03 -11.84 -14.95
CA GLY A 109 10.48 -11.76 -14.98
C GLY A 109 11.06 -10.38 -14.67
N LYS A 110 10.26 -9.42 -14.18
CA LYS A 110 10.79 -8.12 -13.74
C LYS A 110 11.45 -8.24 -12.37
N ASN A 111 12.68 -7.75 -12.21
CA ASN A 111 13.41 -7.74 -10.93
C ASN A 111 12.95 -6.59 -10.02
N LEU A 112 11.64 -6.53 -9.76
CA LEU A 112 11.06 -5.59 -8.81
C LEU A 112 11.12 -6.18 -7.39
N ARG A 113 11.41 -5.33 -6.41
CA ARG A 113 11.49 -5.72 -4.99
C ARG A 113 10.62 -4.83 -4.12
N VAL A 114 10.01 -5.44 -3.12
CA VAL A 114 9.14 -4.81 -2.13
C VAL A 114 9.93 -4.55 -0.85
N VAL A 115 9.70 -3.38 -0.26
CA VAL A 115 10.12 -3.06 1.11
C VAL A 115 8.86 -3.04 1.97
N TRP A 116 8.75 -3.98 2.91
CA TRP A 116 7.54 -4.14 3.73
C TRP A 116 7.49 -3.22 4.95
N ASN A 117 8.65 -2.78 5.43
CA ASN A 117 8.76 -1.87 6.56
C ASN A 117 7.97 -0.57 6.30
N GLY A 118 7.02 -0.26 7.19
CA GLY A 118 6.12 0.89 7.03
C GLY A 118 5.06 0.72 5.95
N SER A 119 4.83 -0.50 5.44
CA SER A 119 3.70 -0.75 4.54
C SER A 119 2.37 -0.44 5.22
N ILE A 120 1.36 -0.04 4.43
CA ILE A 120 -0.01 0.10 4.92
C ILE A 120 -0.80 -1.12 4.46
N TYR A 121 -1.54 -1.74 5.38
CA TYR A 121 -2.47 -2.81 5.06
C TYR A 121 -3.90 -2.39 5.38
N ASP A 122 -4.84 -2.88 4.60
CA ASP A 122 -6.29 -2.69 4.79
C ASP A 122 -6.97 -4.05 4.68
N VAL A 123 -8.17 -4.19 5.22
CA VAL A 123 -8.95 -5.43 5.19
C VAL A 123 -10.16 -5.25 4.27
N ASP A 124 -10.05 -5.81 3.06
CA ASP A 124 -11.18 -5.85 2.13
C ASP A 124 -12.28 -6.80 2.65
N SER A 125 -13.53 -6.35 2.51
CA SER A 125 -14.71 -7.03 3.05
C SER A 125 -15.78 -7.22 2.00
N TRP A 126 -16.48 -8.36 2.06
CA TRP A 126 -17.71 -8.57 1.31
C TRP A 126 -18.87 -7.84 1.99
N ALA A 127 -19.65 -7.08 1.22
CA ALA A 127 -20.88 -6.44 1.68
C ALA A 127 -22.08 -6.90 0.84
N ILE A 128 -23.23 -7.11 1.49
CA ILE A 128 -24.49 -7.44 0.83
C ILE A 128 -25.35 -6.18 0.76
N PRO A 129 -25.63 -5.62 -0.43
CA PRO A 129 -26.48 -4.45 -0.56
C PRO A 129 -27.88 -4.67 0.02
N LYS A 130 -28.36 -3.70 0.80
CA LYS A 130 -29.70 -3.74 1.38
C LYS A 130 -30.76 -3.80 0.28
N GLY A 131 -31.74 -4.70 0.43
CA GLY A 131 -32.86 -4.84 -0.51
C GLY A 131 -32.57 -5.72 -1.74
N THR A 132 -31.39 -6.36 -1.84
CA THR A 132 -31.14 -7.33 -2.92
C THR A 132 -32.17 -8.46 -2.90
N PRO A 133 -32.78 -8.84 -4.05
CA PRO A 133 -33.67 -10.00 -4.12
C PRO A 133 -32.91 -11.34 -4.05
N LYS A 134 -31.56 -11.31 -4.16
CA LYS A 134 -30.69 -12.50 -4.16
C LYS A 134 -29.99 -12.71 -2.81
N ARG A 135 -30.70 -12.46 -1.71
CA ARG A 135 -30.11 -12.43 -0.37
C ARG A 135 -29.47 -13.76 0.02
N ASP A 136 -30.14 -14.87 -0.25
CA ASP A 136 -29.68 -16.20 0.13
C ASP A 136 -28.49 -16.65 -0.73
N GLU A 137 -28.49 -16.34 -2.04
CA GLU A 137 -27.33 -16.53 -2.92
C GLU A 137 -26.12 -15.73 -2.44
N ALA A 138 -26.34 -14.47 -2.06
CA ALA A 138 -25.26 -13.61 -1.57
C ALA A 138 -24.65 -14.17 -0.29
N TYR A 139 -25.45 -14.64 0.67
CA TYR A 139 -24.92 -15.32 1.87
C TYR A 139 -24.16 -16.62 1.53
N ARG A 140 -24.68 -17.43 0.59
CA ARG A 140 -23.98 -18.64 0.13
C ARG A 140 -22.61 -18.30 -0.47
N PHE A 141 -22.54 -17.26 -1.29
CA PHE A 141 -21.30 -16.79 -1.88
C PHE A 141 -20.32 -16.26 -0.83
N VAL A 142 -20.78 -15.39 0.08
CA VAL A 142 -19.91 -14.85 1.14
C VAL A 142 -19.36 -15.97 2.02
N LYS A 143 -20.19 -16.94 2.39
CA LYS A 143 -19.74 -18.14 3.11
C LYS A 143 -18.66 -18.87 2.32
N PHE A 144 -18.94 -19.26 1.08
CA PHE A 144 -18.00 -19.95 0.19
C PHE A 144 -16.67 -19.19 0.08
N ALA A 145 -16.70 -17.90 -0.29
CA ALA A 145 -15.50 -17.09 -0.47
C ALA A 145 -14.67 -16.92 0.83
N SER A 146 -15.31 -17.06 2.00
CA SER A 146 -14.66 -16.91 3.31
C SER A 146 -14.06 -18.22 3.85
N GLU A 147 -14.33 -19.36 3.20
CA GLU A 147 -13.77 -20.64 3.64
C GLU A 147 -12.24 -20.69 3.43
N PRO A 148 -11.47 -21.29 4.35
CA PRO A 148 -10.01 -21.25 4.33
C PRO A 148 -9.42 -21.84 3.06
N GLN A 149 -10.00 -22.89 2.48
CA GLN A 149 -9.55 -23.48 1.22
C GLN A 149 -9.71 -22.52 0.04
N ASN A 150 -10.78 -21.72 0.01
CA ASN A 150 -11.04 -20.80 -1.09
C ASN A 150 -10.17 -19.55 -0.97
N GLN A 151 -9.97 -19.05 0.25
CA GLN A 151 -8.96 -18.00 0.49
C GLN A 151 -7.55 -18.47 0.15
N ARG A 152 -7.20 -19.73 0.44
CA ARG A 152 -5.90 -20.31 0.05
C ARG A 152 -5.68 -20.30 -1.45
N VAL A 153 -6.69 -20.76 -2.22
CA VAL A 153 -6.63 -20.74 -3.70
C VAL A 153 -6.42 -19.31 -4.18
N TYR A 154 -7.21 -18.37 -3.68
CA TYR A 154 -7.07 -16.95 -4.04
C TYR A 154 -5.67 -16.39 -3.76
N SER A 155 -5.16 -16.59 -2.54
CA SER A 155 -3.83 -16.11 -2.13
C SER A 155 -2.68 -16.82 -2.86
N GLY A 156 -2.91 -18.01 -3.43
CA GLY A 156 -1.94 -18.70 -4.29
C GLY A 156 -1.82 -18.06 -5.68
N GLU A 157 -2.91 -17.53 -6.21
CA GLU A 157 -2.92 -16.86 -7.52
C GLU A 157 -2.38 -15.43 -7.43
N ILE A 158 -2.86 -14.68 -6.43
CA ILE A 158 -2.44 -13.30 -6.15
C ILE A 158 -2.07 -13.23 -4.67
N PRO A 159 -0.84 -12.85 -4.28
CA PRO A 159 -0.38 -12.95 -2.89
C PRO A 159 -0.94 -11.83 -2.01
N TYR A 160 -2.26 -11.70 -1.94
CA TYR A 160 -2.93 -10.95 -0.90
C TYR A 160 -3.12 -11.83 0.34
N GLY A 161 -3.00 -11.21 1.50
CA GLY A 161 -3.06 -11.91 2.78
C GLY A 161 -4.48 -12.44 3.02
N PRO A 162 -4.65 -13.76 3.25
CA PRO A 162 -5.95 -14.28 3.62
C PRO A 162 -6.32 -13.78 5.02
N THR A 163 -7.59 -13.45 5.24
CA THR A 163 -8.12 -13.02 6.54
C THR A 163 -8.40 -14.20 7.47
N HIS A 164 -8.59 -15.39 6.91
CA HIS A 164 -8.75 -16.63 7.68
C HIS A 164 -7.39 -17.25 7.98
N VAL A 165 -6.91 -17.19 9.22
CA VAL A 165 -5.56 -17.66 9.62
C VAL A 165 -5.23 -19.12 9.26
N LYS A 166 -6.23 -19.99 9.13
CA LYS A 166 -6.02 -21.40 8.67
C LYS A 166 -5.77 -21.54 7.16
N ALA A 167 -6.00 -20.49 6.35
CA ALA A 167 -5.83 -20.56 4.90
C ALA A 167 -4.36 -20.72 4.49
N VAL A 168 -3.42 -20.15 5.26
CA VAL A 168 -1.98 -20.22 4.99
C VAL A 168 -1.37 -21.62 5.17
N ALA A 169 -2.03 -22.48 5.96
CA ALA A 169 -1.54 -23.85 6.16
C ALA A 169 -1.51 -24.61 4.83
N GLY A 170 -0.34 -25.16 4.45
CA GLY A 170 -0.17 -25.92 3.21
C GLY A 170 0.05 -25.08 1.95
N MET A 171 0.22 -23.76 2.06
CA MET A 171 0.71 -22.93 0.95
C MET A 171 2.21 -23.08 0.73
N ASP A 172 2.70 -22.77 -0.47
CA ASP A 172 4.14 -22.68 -0.76
C ASP A 172 4.79 -21.66 0.20
N PRO A 173 5.82 -22.05 0.99
CA PRO A 173 6.52 -21.15 1.89
C PRO A 173 7.01 -19.85 1.25
N LYS A 174 7.37 -19.88 -0.05
CA LYS A 174 7.79 -18.67 -0.79
C LYS A 174 6.63 -17.69 -0.96
N ILE A 175 5.43 -18.19 -1.25
CA ILE A 175 4.23 -17.35 -1.35
C ILE A 175 3.90 -16.82 0.05
N VAL A 176 3.97 -17.67 1.08
CA VAL A 176 3.69 -17.28 2.48
C VAL A 176 4.58 -16.12 2.91
N SER A 177 5.89 -16.16 2.62
CA SER A 177 6.81 -15.07 2.96
C SER A 177 6.53 -13.75 2.22
N ASP A 178 5.82 -13.80 1.09
CA ASP A 178 5.45 -12.64 0.29
C ASP A 178 4.04 -12.11 0.61
N LEU A 179 3.31 -12.74 1.54
CA LEU A 179 2.00 -12.25 1.96
C LEU A 179 2.15 -11.00 2.84
N PRO A 180 1.27 -9.99 2.69
CA PRO A 180 1.25 -8.84 3.59
C PRO A 180 0.94 -9.23 5.03
N THR A 181 0.26 -10.36 5.25
CA THR A 181 -0.08 -10.90 6.58
C THR A 181 1.01 -11.79 7.18
N ALA A 182 2.14 -12.01 6.50
CA ALA A 182 3.27 -12.74 7.06
C ALA A 182 3.80 -12.00 8.30
N PRO A 183 4.16 -12.68 9.40
CA PRO A 183 4.60 -12.02 10.64
C PRO A 183 5.74 -11.02 10.44
N ASP A 184 6.73 -11.37 9.59
CA ASP A 184 7.87 -10.49 9.30
C ASP A 184 7.47 -9.26 8.48
N ASN A 185 6.46 -9.38 7.60
CA ASN A 185 5.97 -8.28 6.77
C ASN A 185 5.01 -7.34 7.52
N LEU A 186 4.24 -7.90 8.47
CA LEU A 186 3.38 -7.12 9.37
C LEU A 186 4.19 -6.33 10.40
N LYS A 187 5.42 -6.75 10.70
CA LYS A 187 6.27 -6.05 11.65
C LYS A 187 6.57 -4.63 11.16
N GLY A 188 6.03 -3.64 11.87
CA GLY A 188 6.17 -2.22 11.52
C GLY A 188 5.25 -1.76 10.39
N ALA A 189 4.29 -2.58 9.97
CA ALA A 189 3.21 -2.16 9.07
C ALA A 189 2.17 -1.31 9.84
N LEU A 190 1.46 -0.45 9.10
CA LEU A 190 0.39 0.40 9.59
C LEU A 190 -0.96 -0.18 9.12
N ALA A 191 -1.86 -0.50 10.06
CA ALA A 191 -3.25 -0.79 9.73
C ALA A 191 -3.93 0.50 9.23
N SER A 192 -4.59 0.47 8.08
CA SER A 192 -5.38 1.61 7.63
C SER A 192 -6.54 1.87 8.60
N ASN A 193 -6.75 3.13 8.99
CA ASN A 193 -7.83 3.50 9.89
C ASN A 193 -9.06 3.98 9.09
N THR A 194 -10.02 3.07 8.91
CA THR A 194 -11.26 3.36 8.17
C THR A 194 -12.07 4.49 8.79
N GLU A 195 -12.19 4.52 10.13
CA GLU A 195 -12.97 5.54 10.84
C GLU A 195 -12.37 6.93 10.65
N PHE A 196 -11.05 7.04 10.80
CA PHE A 196 -10.32 8.29 10.51
C PHE A 196 -10.59 8.79 9.09
N TRP A 197 -10.52 7.89 8.09
CA TRP A 197 -10.75 8.27 6.70
C TRP A 197 -12.22 8.56 6.37
N VAL A 198 -13.16 8.03 7.14
CA VAL A 198 -14.58 8.42 7.06
C VAL A 198 -14.78 9.83 7.62
N GLU A 199 -14.15 10.16 8.75
CA GLU A 199 -14.30 11.46 9.43
C GLU A 199 -13.54 12.59 8.72
N HIS A 200 -12.29 12.35 8.32
CA HIS A 200 -11.37 13.38 7.81
C HIS A 200 -11.06 13.26 6.31
N GLY A 201 -11.53 12.21 5.64
CA GLY A 201 -11.06 11.91 4.29
C GLY A 201 -11.41 12.98 3.26
N GLU A 202 -12.63 13.51 3.29
CA GLU A 202 -13.05 14.54 2.33
C GLU A 202 -12.21 15.81 2.43
N GLU A 203 -12.02 16.33 3.65
CA GLU A 203 -11.23 17.55 3.88
C GLU A 203 -9.74 17.35 3.49
N LEU A 204 -9.17 16.19 3.81
CA LEU A 204 -7.77 15.87 3.49
C LEU A 204 -7.56 15.68 1.99
N GLU A 205 -8.51 15.07 1.28
CA GLU A 205 -8.44 14.92 -0.18
C GLU A 205 -8.61 16.26 -0.89
N GLN A 206 -9.54 17.12 -0.45
CA GLN A 206 -9.66 18.49 -0.97
C GLN A 206 -8.36 19.27 -0.79
N ARG A 207 -7.78 19.21 0.41
CA ARG A 207 -6.51 19.85 0.71
C ARG A 207 -5.36 19.28 -0.11
N PHE A 208 -5.30 17.96 -0.27
CA PHE A 208 -4.30 17.30 -1.09
C PHE A 208 -4.38 17.74 -2.54
N ASN A 209 -5.58 17.78 -3.12
CA ASN A 209 -5.79 18.23 -4.50
C ASN A 209 -5.36 19.70 -4.68
N ALA A 210 -5.71 20.57 -3.74
CA ALA A 210 -5.29 21.98 -3.75
C ALA A 210 -3.77 22.13 -3.61
N TRP A 211 -3.12 21.29 -2.81
CA TRP A 211 -1.66 21.26 -2.68
C TRP A 211 -0.99 20.72 -3.94
N ALA A 212 -1.48 19.62 -4.52
CA ALA A 212 -0.89 18.94 -5.67
C ALA A 212 -1.00 19.75 -6.97
N ALA A 213 -1.98 20.64 -7.08
CA ALA A 213 -2.19 21.51 -8.23
C ALA A 213 -1.26 22.75 -8.29
N ARG A 214 -0.53 23.03 -7.21
CA ARG A 214 0.44 24.15 -7.13
C ARG A 214 1.82 23.72 -7.62
#